data_AF-A0A7S2W024-F1
#
_entry.id   AF-A0A7S2W024-F1
#
_cell.length_a   1.000
_cell.length_b   1.000
_cell.length_c   1.000
_cell.angle_alpha   90.00
_cell.angle_beta   90.00
_cell.angle_gamma   90.00
#
_symmetry.space_group_name_H-M   'P 1'
#
loop_
_entity.id
_entity.type
_entity.pdbx_description
1 polymer ?
#
loop_
_entity_poly.entity_id
_entity_poly.type
_entity_poly.pdbx_seq_one_letter_code
_entity_poly.pdbx_strand_id
1 'polypeptide(L)'
;EDLRITSVNLLADISSLHCSHITFEMVSQYVTPCILQLCQDQSFRVRRASVQALPRVVSGSSPEDAVGRLLPAFTHLADDEMYRVRKSVGECLVDMSRSMMLLVQHGETNGVNSILNH
;
A
#
# COMPACT_ATOMS: atom_id res chain seq x y z
N GLU A 1 3.08 18.82 -9.17
CA GLU A 1 3.38 17.76 -8.17
C GLU A 1 2.29 17.68 -7.11
N ASP A 2 1.76 18.81 -6.63
CA ASP A 2 0.70 18.84 -5.60
C ASP A 2 -0.52 18.00 -5.93
N LEU A 3 -1.05 18.10 -7.16
CA LEU A 3 -2.15 17.24 -7.61
C LEU A 3 -1.82 15.75 -7.50
N ARG A 4 -0.58 15.34 -7.81
CA ARG A 4 -0.16 13.94 -7.71
C ARG A 4 -0.02 13.51 -6.25
N ILE A 5 0.46 14.39 -5.37
CA ILE A 5 0.48 14.15 -3.92
C ILE A 5 -0.96 14.00 -3.39
N THR A 6 -1.90 14.83 -3.85
CA THR A 6 -3.32 14.65 -3.53
C THR A 6 -3.83 13.31 -4.03
N SER A 7 -3.51 12.92 -5.27
CA SER A 7 -3.88 11.61 -5.81
C SER A 7 -3.34 10.45 -4.97
N VAL A 8 -2.07 10.51 -4.54
CA VAL A 8 -1.47 9.51 -3.64
C VAL A 8 -2.32 9.32 -2.38
N ASN A 9 -2.73 10.42 -1.74
CA ASN A 9 -3.51 10.35 -0.52
C ASN A 9 -4.92 9.78 -0.76
N LEU A 10 -5.60 10.21 -1.83
CA LEU A 10 -6.92 9.71 -2.18
C LEU A 10 -6.90 8.21 -2.50
N LEU A 11 -5.88 7.73 -3.22
CA LEU A 11 -5.69 6.30 -3.51
C LEU A 11 -5.54 5.51 -2.20
N ALA A 12 -4.72 5.99 -1.27
CA ALA A 12 -4.53 5.36 0.03
C ALA A 12 -5.81 5.32 0.86
N ASP A 13 -6.58 6.40 0.87
CA ASP A 13 -7.84 6.48 1.60
C ASP A 13 -8.83 5.45 1.04
N ILE A 14 -9.05 5.44 -0.28
CA ILE A 14 -9.96 4.50 -0.95
C ILE A 14 -9.56 3.04 -0.70
N SER A 15 -8.26 2.71 -0.75
CA SER A 15 -7.78 1.36 -0.43
C SER A 15 -8.12 0.94 0.99
N SER A 16 -7.96 1.85 1.97
CA SER A 16 -8.18 1.52 3.38
C SER A 16 -9.65 1.51 3.81
N LEU A 17 -10.60 1.79 2.91
CA LEU A 17 -12.03 1.77 3.24
C LEU A 17 -12.54 0.33 3.38
N HIS A 18 -12.95 -0.02 4.59
CA HIS A 18 -13.73 -1.24 4.83
C HIS A 18 -15.19 -1.04 4.42
N CYS A 19 -15.47 -1.11 3.13
CA CYS A 19 -16.83 -1.07 2.61
C CYS A 19 -17.12 -2.26 1.70
N SER A 20 -18.40 -2.65 1.59
CA SER A 20 -18.86 -3.79 0.79
C SER A 20 -18.63 -3.67 -0.72
N HIS A 21 -18.19 -2.50 -1.19
CA HIS A 21 -18.05 -2.19 -2.61
C HIS A 21 -16.61 -2.05 -3.08
N ILE A 22 -15.62 -1.96 -2.19
CA ILE A 22 -14.20 -1.90 -2.56
C ILE A 22 -13.57 -3.25 -2.21
N THR A 23 -13.32 -4.06 -3.25
CA THR A 23 -12.73 -5.39 -3.09
C THR A 23 -11.22 -5.34 -3.29
N PHE A 24 -10.52 -6.37 -2.82
CA PHE A 24 -9.08 -6.54 -3.08
C PHE A 24 -8.75 -6.58 -4.59
N GLU A 25 -9.66 -7.13 -5.39
CA GLU A 25 -9.52 -7.16 -6.86
C GLU A 25 -9.54 -5.74 -7.45
N MET A 26 -10.46 -4.88 -6.99
CA MET A 26 -10.50 -3.48 -7.42
C MET A 26 -9.25 -2.71 -7.00
N VAL A 27 -8.75 -2.94 -5.78
CA VAL A 27 -7.50 -2.34 -5.32
C VAL A 27 -6.34 -2.81 -6.20
N SER A 28 -6.26 -4.12 -6.48
CA SER A 28 -5.21 -4.70 -7.31
C SER A 28 -5.22 -4.20 -8.76
N GLN A 29 -6.42 -4.05 -9.33
CA GLN A 29 -6.63 -3.64 -10.72
C GLN A 29 -6.42 -2.14 -10.92
N TYR A 30 -6.90 -1.30 -10.01
CA TYR A 30 -6.95 0.15 -10.22
C TYR A 30 -5.98 0.92 -9.34
N VAL A 31 -5.83 0.57 -8.06
CA VAL A 31 -5.01 1.36 -7.13
C VAL A 31 -3.55 0.94 -7.17
N THR A 32 -3.26 -0.36 -7.12
CA THR A 32 -1.89 -0.87 -7.06
C THR A 32 -1.03 -0.39 -8.24
N PRO A 33 -1.48 -0.39 -9.51
CA PRO A 33 -0.68 0.12 -10.62
C PRO A 33 -0.39 1.63 -10.49
N CYS A 34 -1.38 2.41 -10.07
CA CYS A 34 -1.24 3.85 -9.92
C CYS A 34 -0.25 4.22 -8.81
N ILE A 35 -0.34 3.60 -7.62
CA ILE A 35 0.59 3.89 -6.53
C ILE A 35 2.02 3.47 -6.89
N LEU A 36 2.21 2.34 -7.58
CA LEU A 36 3.52 1.89 -8.05
C LEU A 36 4.16 2.86 -9.04
N GLN A 37 3.35 3.46 -9.94
CA GLN A 37 3.82 4.52 -10.82
C GLN A 37 4.25 5.76 -10.04
N LEU A 38 3.49 6.13 -9.00
CA LEU A 38 3.80 7.28 -8.14
C LEU A 38 5.02 7.04 -7.23
N CYS A 39 5.36 5.79 -6.92
CA CYS A 39 6.61 5.43 -6.25
C CYS A 39 7.84 5.72 -7.13
N GLN A 40 7.68 5.77 -8.46
CA GLN A 40 8.76 6.03 -9.42
C GLN A 40 8.67 7.45 -10.01
N ASP A 41 7.90 8.35 -9.37
CA ASP A 41 7.70 9.70 -9.87
C ASP A 41 9.00 10.50 -9.92
N GLN A 42 9.14 11.37 -10.91
CA GLN A 42 10.31 12.25 -11.06
C GLN A 42 10.47 13.22 -9.88
N SER A 43 9.37 13.60 -9.21
CA SER A 43 9.43 14.41 -8.01
C SER A 43 9.63 13.55 -6.77
N PHE A 44 10.75 13.74 -6.08
CA PHE A 44 11.00 13.10 -4.78
C PHE A 44 9.91 13.42 -3.74
N ARG A 45 9.18 14.54 -3.88
CA ARG A 45 8.07 14.89 -2.97
C ARG A 45 6.89 13.95 -3.17
N VAL A 46 6.60 13.58 -4.43
CA VAL A 46 5.58 12.58 -4.76
C VAL A 46 6.02 11.21 -4.27
N ARG A 47 7.27 10.80 -4.54
CA ARG A 47 7.80 9.52 -4.02
C ARG A 47 7.74 9.43 -2.50
N ARG A 48 8.11 10.51 -1.79
CA ARG A 48 7.97 10.60 -0.32
C ARG A 48 6.52 10.45 0.12
N ALA A 49 5.58 11.13 -0.54
CA ALA A 49 4.17 10.97 -0.23
C ALA A 49 3.70 9.52 -0.48
N SER A 50 4.18 8.87 -1.54
CA SER A 50 3.89 7.46 -1.84
C SER A 50 4.36 6.54 -0.71
N VAL A 51 5.57 6.74 -0.18
CA VAL A 51 6.06 6.02 1.01
C VAL A 51 5.07 6.11 2.18
N GLN A 52 4.56 7.31 2.46
CA GLN A 52 3.62 7.58 3.56
C GLN A 52 2.22 6.99 3.32
N ALA A 53 1.85 6.76 2.07
CA ALA A 53 0.59 6.17 1.66
C ALA A 53 0.62 4.64 1.64
N LEU A 54 1.76 4.03 1.32
CA LEU A 54 1.89 2.59 1.10
C LEU A 54 1.35 1.72 2.24
N PRO A 55 1.55 2.01 3.54
CA PRO A 55 0.96 1.20 4.62
C PRO A 55 -0.57 1.10 4.53
N ARG A 56 -1.26 2.23 4.28
CA ARG A 56 -2.72 2.26 4.12
C ARG A 56 -3.16 1.47 2.88
N VAL A 57 -2.43 1.58 1.76
CA VAL A 57 -2.72 0.79 0.56
C VAL A 57 -2.57 -0.71 0.84
N VAL A 58 -1.49 -1.12 1.52
CA VAL A 58 -1.24 -2.50 1.92
C VAL A 58 -2.37 -3.05 2.79
N SER A 59 -2.89 -2.26 3.74
CA SER A 59 -3.99 -2.70 4.61
C SER A 59 -5.28 -3.06 3.86
N GLY A 60 -5.48 -2.48 2.68
CA GLY A 60 -6.62 -2.74 1.80
C GLY A 60 -6.32 -3.63 0.60
N SER A 61 -5.13 -4.23 0.52
CA SER A 61 -4.69 -5.06 -0.61
C SER A 61 -4.83 -6.54 -0.30
N SER A 62 -4.78 -7.38 -1.34
CA SER A 62 -4.64 -8.83 -1.14
C SER A 62 -3.22 -9.16 -0.62
N PRO A 63 -3.04 -10.28 0.11
CA PRO A 63 -1.72 -10.73 0.54
C PRO A 63 -0.72 -10.90 -0.61
N GLU A 64 -1.18 -11.40 -1.74
CA GLU A 64 -0.36 -11.65 -2.92
C GLU A 64 0.15 -10.33 -3.52
N ASP A 65 -0.70 -9.31 -3.61
CA ASP A 65 -0.35 -7.99 -4.11
C ASP A 65 0.59 -7.25 -3.14
N ALA A 66 0.33 -7.38 -1.83
CA ALA A 66 1.15 -6.79 -0.79
C ALA A 66 2.59 -7.33 -0.82
N VAL A 67 2.75 -8.65 -0.84
CA VAL A 67 4.08 -9.30 -0.85
C VAL A 67 4.74 -9.23 -2.23
N GLY A 68 3.99 -9.43 -3.30
CA GLY A 68 4.51 -9.55 -4.65
C GLY A 68 4.86 -8.21 -5.31
N ARG A 69 4.23 -7.10 -4.88
CA ARG A 69 4.37 -5.81 -5.57
C ARG A 69 4.62 -4.63 -4.65
N LEU A 70 3.79 -4.46 -3.61
CA LEU A 70 3.85 -3.25 -2.76
C LEU A 70 5.07 -3.24 -1.84
N LEU A 71 5.39 -4.37 -1.19
CA LEU A 71 6.56 -4.48 -0.32
C LEU A 71 7.87 -4.33 -1.11
N PRO A 72 8.06 -4.95 -2.30
CA PRO A 72 9.21 -4.67 -3.15
C PRO A 72 9.37 -3.18 -3.50
N ALA A 73 8.27 -2.48 -3.80
CA ALA A 73 8.32 -1.05 -4.09
C ALA A 73 8.72 -0.21 -2.87
N PHE A 74 8.19 -0.55 -1.68
CA PHE A 74 8.57 0.09 -0.42
C PHE A 74 10.06 -0.10 -0.10
N THR A 75 10.59 -1.31 -0.31
CA THR A 75 12.01 -1.62 -0.13
C THR A 75 12.87 -0.86 -1.14
N HIS A 76 12.45 -0.77 -2.40
CA HIS A 76 13.19 0.01 -3.40
C HIS A 76 13.30 1.49 -3.03
N LEU A 77 12.24 2.07 -2.44
CA LEU A 77 12.26 3.46 -1.94
C LEU A 77 13.23 3.65 -0.76
N ALA A 78 13.64 2.58 -0.07
CA ALA A 78 14.67 2.65 0.97
C ALA A 78 16.04 3.00 0.38
N ASP A 79 16.27 2.66 -0.88
CA ASP A 79 17.50 2.93 -1.65
C ASP A 79 17.36 4.16 -2.57
N ASP A 80 16.33 4.99 -2.38
CA ASP A 80 16.07 6.17 -3.21
C ASP A 80 17.25 7.15 -3.22
N GLU A 81 17.52 7.78 -4.36
CA GLU A 81 18.56 8.80 -4.53
C GLU A 81 18.46 9.94 -3.49
N MET A 82 17.23 10.33 -3.13
CA MET A 82 16.96 11.46 -2.26
C MET A 82 16.85 11.01 -0.80
N TYR A 83 17.74 11.53 0.04
CA TYR A 83 17.76 11.23 1.49
C TYR A 83 16.39 11.39 2.18
N ARG A 84 15.60 12.40 1.78
CA ARG A 84 14.29 12.66 2.38
C ARG A 84 13.28 11.54 2.12
N VAL A 85 13.42 10.79 1.03
CA VAL A 85 12.58 9.62 0.73
C VAL A 85 13.03 8.45 1.61
N ARG A 86 14.34 8.16 1.65
CA ARG A 86 14.90 7.11 2.53
C ARG A 86 14.56 7.31 4.01
N LYS A 87 14.66 8.55 4.51
CA LYS A 87 14.23 8.92 5.86
C LYS A 87 12.76 8.58 6.11
N SER A 88 11.90 8.90 5.14
CA SER A 88 10.46 8.61 5.23
C SER A 88 10.17 7.12 5.29
N VAL A 89 10.97 6.29 4.60
CA VAL A 89 10.83 4.83 4.70
C VAL A 89 11.10 4.37 6.13
N GLY A 90 12.20 4.84 6.73
CA GLY A 90 12.51 4.57 8.14
C GLY A 90 11.40 4.99 9.10
N GLU A 91 10.80 6.17 8.87
CA GLU A 91 9.67 6.67 9.67
C GLU A 91 8.41 5.81 9.50
N CYS A 92 8.18 5.24 8.32
CA CYS A 92 6.99 4.43 8.01
C CYS A 92 7.16 2.92 8.27
N LEU A 93 8.32 2.44 8.70
CA LEU A 93 8.56 0.99 8.90
C LEU A 93 7.59 0.35 9.90
N VAL A 94 7.27 1.04 10.99
CA VAL A 94 6.34 0.54 12.01
C VAL A 94 4.92 0.46 11.45
N ASP A 95 4.50 1.45 10.68
CA ASP A 95 3.17 1.46 10.05
C ASP A 95 3.04 0.38 8.99
N MET A 96 4.10 0.18 8.19
CA MET A 96 4.17 -0.91 7.22
C MET A 96 4.07 -2.27 7.91
N SER A 97 4.85 -2.48 8.99
CA SER A 97 4.79 -3.73 9.77
C SER A 97 3.40 -4.01 10.33
N ARG A 98 2.73 -2.99 10.90
CA ARG A 98 1.35 -3.12 11.40
C ARG A 98 0.37 -3.47 10.28
N SER A 99 0.49 -2.83 9.13
CA SER A 99 -0.38 -3.07 7.98
C SER A 99 -0.24 -4.51 7.44
N MET A 100 0.99 -5.02 7.40
CA MET A 100 1.26 -6.42 7.04
C MET A 100 0.67 -7.41 8.06
N MET A 101 0.74 -7.12 9.37
CA MET A 101 0.14 -7.97 10.40
C MET A 101 -1.39 -8.04 10.27
N LEU A 102 -2.04 -6.89 10.04
CA LEU A 102 -3.49 -6.84 9.85
C LEU A 102 -3.92 -7.64 8.62
N LEU A 103 -3.13 -7.58 7.55
CA LEU A 103 -3.40 -8.32 6.33
C LEU A 103 -3.35 -9.85 6.53
N VAL A 104 -2.46 -10.36 7.38
CA VAL A 104 -2.40 -11.80 7.74
C VAL A 104 -3.65 -12.23 8.53
N GLN A 105 -4.12 -11.41 9.47
CA GLN A 105 -5.30 -11.73 10.28
C GLN A 105 -6.58 -11.86 9.45
N HIS A 106 -6.76 -11.02 8.42
CA HIS A 106 -7.92 -11.11 7.54
C HIS A 106 -7.91 -12.37 6.67
N GLY A 107 -6.73 -12.85 6.26
CA GLY A 107 -6.56 -14.11 5.51
C GLY A 107 -7.02 -15.34 6.30
N GLU A 108 -6.76 -15.38 7.61
CA GLU A 108 -7.17 -16.49 8.49
C GLU A 108 -8.69 -16.56 8.66
N THR A 109 -9.37 -15.43 8.88
CA THR A 109 -10.84 -15.39 8.99
C THR A 109 -11.56 -15.86 7.73
N ASN A 110 -11.03 -15.53 6.54
CA ASN A 110 -11.63 -15.98 5.27
C ASN A 110 -11.41 -17.47 5.02
N GLY A 111 -10.28 -18.02 5.47
CA GLY A 111 -10.00 -19.46 5.42
C GLY A 111 -10.87 -20.28 6.37
N VAL A 112 -11.16 -19.78 7.57
CA VAL A 112 -12.07 -20.48 8.51
C VAL A 112 -13.52 -20.44 8.03
N ASN A 113 -13.96 -19.31 7.45
CA ASN A 113 -15.33 -19.18 6.91
C ASN A 113 -15.58 -20.05 5.66
N SER A 114 -14.54 -20.41 4.89
CA SER A 114 -14.70 -21.33 3.76
C SER A 114 -14.82 -22.80 4.20
N ILE A 115 -14.19 -23.17 5.33
CA ILE A 115 -14.29 -24.51 5.91
C ILE A 115 -15.63 -24.73 6.62
N LEU A 116 -16.20 -23.69 7.24
CA LEU A 116 -17.50 -23.79 7.94
C LEU A 116 -18.71 -23.74 7.00
N ASN A 117 -18.55 -23.32 5.75
CA ASN A 117 -19.62 -23.26 4.74
C ASN A 117 -19.64 -24.47 3.77
N HIS A 118 -18.86 -25.51 4.07
CA HIS A 118 -18.88 -26.81 3.40
C HIS A 118 -19.31 -27.92 4.36
#